data_AF-A0A9D5ZZK5-F1
#
_entry.id   AF-A0A9D5ZZK5-F1
#
_cell.length_a   1.000
_cell.length_b   1.000
_cell.length_c   1.000
_cell.angle_alpha   90.00
_cell.angle_beta   90.00
_cell.angle_gamma   90.00
#
_symmetry.space_group_name_H-M   'P 1'
#
loop_
_entity.id
_entity.type
_entity.pdbx_description
1 polymer ?
#
loop_
_entity_poly.entity_id
_entity_poly.type
_entity_poly.pdbx_seq_one_letter_code
_entity_poly.pdbx_strand_id
1 'polypeptide(L)'
;MPLDNSGKSVEKVFILYREQFLPIYADLIALQGVKPMQILIEESNFLSHLCQFYNDTLDEDTRNDNLIKSENHLIRAVIDLNKLVWASLRSKLDQLIIAQPTKRLSFNLPEEDVLNGFKQFFDRGREARKFEMQNIGNNPISCVEYYQRATRIGVELFEKVDVLKVAKINSWTAIVKTKEFLFGVAASIVATILCGGAVWIFH
;
A
#
# COMPACT_ATOMS: atom_id res chain seq x y z
N MET A 1 18.23 9.21 -21.03
CA MET A 1 18.92 10.48 -21.36
C MET A 1 19.43 11.09 -20.07
N PRO A 2 20.68 11.57 -20.01
CA PRO A 2 21.16 12.30 -18.84
C PRO A 2 20.49 13.69 -18.87
N LEU A 3 19.84 14.08 -17.78
CA LEU A 3 19.27 15.41 -17.63
C LEU A 3 20.42 16.41 -17.49
N ASP A 4 20.56 17.25 -18.51
CA ASP A 4 21.46 18.41 -18.58
C ASP A 4 21.18 19.39 -17.43
N ASN A 5 22.27 19.93 -16.89
CA ASN A 5 22.37 20.74 -15.69
C ASN A 5 22.16 22.26 -15.93
N SER A 6 21.33 22.66 -16.89
CA SER A 6 21.03 24.08 -17.16
C SER A 6 19.54 24.41 -16.95
N GLY A 7 19.25 25.25 -15.95
CA GLY A 7 17.98 25.98 -15.81
C GLY A 7 16.95 25.37 -14.87
N LYS A 8 16.46 26.21 -13.96
CA LYS A 8 15.20 26.04 -13.23
C LYS A 8 14.07 26.10 -14.27
N SER A 9 13.68 24.96 -14.83
CA SER A 9 12.66 24.95 -15.89
C SER A 9 11.37 24.33 -15.39
N VAL A 10 10.27 25.02 -15.67
CA VAL A 10 8.91 24.52 -15.47
C VAL A 10 8.70 23.15 -16.13
N GLU A 11 9.43 22.90 -17.22
CA GLU A 11 9.44 21.61 -17.91
C GLU A 11 9.84 20.44 -16.99
N LYS A 12 10.83 20.60 -16.10
CA LYS A 12 11.22 19.56 -15.14
C LYS A 12 10.07 19.18 -14.21
N VAL A 13 9.33 20.17 -13.72
CA VAL A 13 8.15 19.95 -12.88
C VAL A 13 7.07 19.16 -13.63
N PHE A 14 6.81 19.52 -14.89
CA PHE A 14 5.82 18.81 -15.69
C PHE A 14 6.26 17.39 -16.10
N ILE A 15 7.55 17.16 -16.35
CA ILE A 15 8.11 15.82 -16.57
C ILE A 15 7.90 14.98 -15.32
N LEU A 16 8.29 15.49 -14.14
CA LEU A 16 8.09 14.79 -12.87
C LEU A 16 6.60 14.48 -12.63
N TYR A 17 5.71 15.42 -12.94
CA TYR A 17 4.27 15.23 -12.79
C TYR A 17 3.74 14.10 -13.70
N ARG A 18 4.09 14.14 -14.99
CA ARG A 18 3.57 13.18 -15.97
C ARG A 18 4.19 11.79 -15.84
N GLU A 19 5.48 11.72 -15.59
CA GLU A 19 6.23 10.46 -15.65
C GLU A 19 6.31 9.75 -14.31
N GLN A 20 6.23 10.48 -13.18
CA GLN A 20 6.35 9.88 -11.85
C GLN A 20 5.07 10.02 -11.04
N PHE A 21 4.48 11.21 -10.94
CA PHE A 21 3.31 11.44 -10.07
C PHE A 21 2.04 10.78 -10.59
N LEU A 22 1.65 11.06 -11.84
CA LEU A 22 0.39 10.57 -12.40
C LEU A 22 0.27 9.03 -12.39
N PRO A 23 1.29 8.25 -12.82
CA PRO A 23 1.19 6.79 -12.83
C PRO A 23 1.00 6.22 -11.42
N ILE A 24 1.84 6.62 -10.46
CA ILE A 24 1.76 6.07 -9.10
C ILE A 24 0.50 6.55 -8.36
N TYR A 25 -0.01 7.73 -8.68
CA TYR A 25 -1.30 8.21 -8.18
C TYR A 25 -2.44 7.31 -8.67
N ALA A 26 -2.48 7.00 -9.97
CA ALA A 26 -3.49 6.11 -10.55
C ALA A 26 -3.46 4.71 -9.90
N ASP A 27 -2.26 4.14 -9.70
CA ASP A 27 -2.10 2.87 -9.00
C ASP A 27 -2.66 2.90 -7.57
N LEU A 28 -2.39 3.99 -6.84
CA LEU A 28 -2.91 4.15 -5.48
C LEU A 28 -4.44 4.20 -5.45
N ILE A 29 -5.05 4.95 -6.38
CA ILE A 29 -6.50 5.04 -6.50
C ILE A 29 -7.11 3.68 -6.85
N ALA A 30 -6.48 2.91 -7.73
CA ALA A 30 -6.92 1.56 -8.05
C ALA A 30 -6.83 0.62 -6.83
N LEU A 31 -5.82 0.79 -5.96
CA LEU A 31 -5.62 -0.04 -4.77
C LEU A 31 -6.55 0.32 -3.59
N GLN A 32 -6.78 1.61 -3.35
CA GLN A 32 -7.49 2.11 -2.17
C GLN A 32 -8.93 2.56 -2.46
N GLY A 33 -9.24 2.96 -3.69
CA GLY A 33 -10.54 3.53 -4.06
C GLY A 33 -10.85 4.91 -3.47
N VAL A 34 -9.89 5.50 -2.73
CA VAL A 34 -10.04 6.80 -2.07
C VAL A 34 -8.82 7.67 -2.30
N LYS A 35 -9.02 8.98 -2.37
CA LYS A 35 -7.94 9.97 -2.49
C LYS A 35 -7.39 10.30 -1.09
N PRO A 36 -6.11 10.03 -0.78
CA PRO A 36 -5.56 10.36 0.52
C PRO A 36 -5.46 11.88 0.69
N MET A 37 -5.96 12.40 1.81
CA MET A 37 -6.00 13.84 2.11
C MET A 37 -4.60 14.49 2.01
N GLN A 38 -3.57 13.81 2.52
CA GLN A 38 -2.20 14.32 2.47
C GLN A 38 -1.73 14.59 1.03
N ILE A 39 -2.11 13.74 0.07
CA ILE A 39 -1.74 13.92 -1.33
C ILE A 39 -2.47 15.12 -1.93
N LEU A 40 -3.75 15.30 -1.62
CA LEU A 40 -4.52 16.46 -2.06
C LEU A 40 -3.92 17.78 -1.52
N ILE A 41 -3.44 17.76 -0.28
CA ILE A 41 -2.76 18.91 0.33
C ILE A 41 -1.46 19.21 -0.43
N GLU A 42 -0.63 18.20 -0.72
CA GLU A 42 0.62 18.41 -1.46
C GLU A 42 0.37 18.83 -2.91
N GLU A 43 -0.65 18.30 -3.59
CA GLU A 43 -1.08 18.78 -4.92
C GLU A 43 -1.48 20.26 -4.88
N SER A 44 -2.26 20.66 -3.88
CA SER A 44 -2.66 22.06 -3.69
C SER A 44 -1.45 22.97 -3.44
N ASN A 45 -0.50 22.53 -2.61
CA ASN A 45 0.73 23.28 -2.34
C ASN A 45 1.60 23.44 -3.59
N PHE A 46 1.78 22.35 -4.35
CA PHE A 46 2.51 22.36 -5.62
C PHE A 46 1.86 23.35 -6.61
N LEU A 47 0.55 23.27 -6.82
CA LEU A 47 -0.17 24.15 -7.75
C LEU A 47 -0.14 25.61 -7.29
N SER A 48 -0.31 25.87 -5.98
CA SER A 48 -0.25 27.22 -5.42
C SER A 48 1.09 27.89 -5.69
N HIS A 49 2.20 27.18 -5.45
CA HIS A 49 3.52 27.68 -5.76
C HIS A 49 3.76 27.85 -7.27
N LEU A 50 3.26 26.92 -8.10
CA LEU A 50 3.36 27.08 -9.55
C LEU A 50 2.58 28.31 -10.05
N CYS A 51 1.41 28.59 -9.49
CA CYS A 51 0.66 29.82 -9.77
C CYS A 51 1.45 31.07 -9.39
N GLN A 52 2.13 31.07 -8.23
CA GLN A 52 2.97 32.21 -7.81
C GLN A 52 4.21 32.38 -8.70
N PHE A 53 4.75 31.31 -9.29
CA PHE A 53 5.81 31.44 -10.30
C PHE A 53 5.37 32.26 -11.53
N TYR A 54 4.08 32.21 -11.90
CA TYR A 54 3.53 32.99 -13.02
C TYR A 54 2.95 34.35 -12.61
N ASN A 55 3.08 34.75 -11.34
CA ASN A 55 2.57 36.03 -10.85
C ASN A 55 3.51 37.18 -11.26
N ASP A 56 3.03 38.07 -12.14
CA ASP A 56 3.79 39.20 -12.68
C ASP A 56 4.05 40.32 -11.66
N THR A 57 3.33 40.33 -10.53
CA THR A 57 3.54 41.30 -9.44
C THR A 57 4.75 40.97 -8.55
N LEU A 58 5.31 39.76 -8.68
CA LEU A 58 6.47 39.31 -7.91
C LEU A 58 7.77 39.56 -8.68
N ASP A 59 8.85 39.81 -7.95
CA ASP A 59 10.19 39.86 -8.54
C ASP A 59 10.66 38.48 -9.02
N GLU A 60 11.67 38.46 -9.88
CA GLU A 60 12.15 37.23 -10.52
C GLU A 60 12.70 36.20 -9.53
N ASP A 61 13.38 36.64 -8.47
CA ASP A 61 13.94 35.73 -7.46
C ASP A 61 12.81 35.05 -6.69
N THR A 62 11.81 35.81 -6.26
CA THR A 62 10.62 35.26 -5.59
C THR A 62 9.85 34.29 -6.48
N ARG A 63 9.71 34.57 -7.78
CA ARG A 63 9.09 33.61 -8.72
C ARG A 63 9.92 32.33 -8.81
N ASN A 64 11.23 32.44 -9.02
CA ASN A 64 12.12 31.29 -9.10
C ASN A 64 12.12 30.43 -7.83
N ASP A 65 12.02 31.05 -6.65
CA ASP A 65 11.87 30.35 -5.38
C ASP A 65 10.54 29.59 -5.29
N ASN A 66 9.46 30.15 -5.83
CA ASN A 66 8.18 29.44 -5.93
C ASN A 66 8.26 28.24 -6.87
N LEU A 67 9.00 28.32 -7.98
CA LEU A 67 9.22 27.15 -8.86
C LEU A 67 9.94 26.01 -8.12
N ILE A 68 10.98 26.33 -7.34
CA ILE A 68 11.69 25.35 -6.51
C ILE A 68 10.76 24.74 -5.46
N LYS A 69 9.93 25.55 -4.78
CA LYS A 69 8.97 25.04 -3.79
C LYS A 69 7.94 24.11 -4.45
N SER A 70 7.41 24.50 -5.60
CA SER A 70 6.50 23.68 -6.42
C SER A 70 7.12 22.31 -6.74
N GLU A 71 8.38 22.28 -7.22
CA GLU A 71 9.12 21.04 -7.47
C GLU A 71 9.27 20.19 -6.19
N ASN A 72 9.67 20.80 -5.08
CA ASN A 72 9.87 20.11 -3.80
C ASN A 72 8.57 19.48 -3.25
N HIS A 73 7.44 20.17 -3.36
CA HIS A 73 6.13 19.63 -2.98
C HIS A 73 5.74 18.44 -3.86
N LEU A 74 5.97 18.54 -5.18
CA LEU A 74 5.71 17.44 -6.10
C LEU A 74 6.59 16.22 -5.81
N ILE A 75 7.90 16.42 -5.54
CA ILE A 75 8.81 15.34 -5.14
C ILE A 75 8.31 14.65 -3.86
N ARG A 76 7.90 15.41 -2.86
CA ARG A 76 7.35 14.85 -1.61
C ARG A 76 6.09 14.02 -1.90
N ALA A 77 5.17 14.54 -2.70
CA ALA A 77 3.95 13.85 -3.06
C ALA A 77 4.25 12.51 -3.78
N VAL A 78 5.20 12.50 -4.73
CA VAL A 78 5.63 11.27 -5.43
C VAL A 78 6.17 10.23 -4.45
N ILE A 79 7.03 10.64 -3.52
CA ILE A 79 7.61 9.74 -2.52
C ILE A 79 6.52 9.16 -1.61
N ASP A 80 5.61 10.01 -1.12
CA ASP A 80 4.54 9.58 -0.23
C ASP A 80 3.53 8.67 -0.94
N LEU A 81 3.23 8.92 -2.22
CA LEU A 81 2.42 8.00 -3.04
C LEU A 81 3.06 6.62 -3.13
N ASN A 82 4.37 6.53 -3.40
CA ASN A 82 5.07 5.25 -3.47
C ASN A 82 5.01 4.48 -2.13
N LYS A 83 5.15 5.19 -1.00
CA LYS A 83 4.97 4.59 0.33
C LYS A 83 3.56 4.08 0.54
N LEU A 84 2.55 4.84 0.13
CA LEU A 84 1.15 4.49 0.29
C LEU A 84 0.78 3.28 -0.58
N VAL A 85 1.28 3.20 -1.81
CA VAL A 85 1.12 2.02 -2.69
C VAL A 85 1.74 0.79 -2.02
N TRP A 86 3.00 0.89 -1.57
CA TRP A 86 3.67 -0.20 -0.86
C TRP A 86 2.91 -0.64 0.40
N ALA A 87 2.47 0.31 1.24
CA ALA A 87 1.71 0.01 2.45
C ALA A 87 0.36 -0.64 2.15
N SER A 88 -0.30 -0.23 1.07
CA SER A 88 -1.59 -0.79 0.63
C SER A 88 -1.44 -2.22 0.14
N LEU A 89 -0.43 -2.49 -0.70
CA LEU A 89 -0.09 -3.83 -1.15
C LEU A 89 0.28 -4.72 0.04
N ARG A 90 1.11 -4.21 0.95
CA ARG A 90 1.48 -4.93 2.16
C ARG A 90 0.27 -5.33 2.99
N SER A 91 -0.64 -4.39 3.27
CA SER A 91 -1.85 -4.67 4.05
C SER A 91 -2.71 -5.76 3.40
N LYS A 92 -2.91 -5.69 2.07
CA LYS A 92 -3.67 -6.72 1.33
C LYS A 92 -2.96 -8.08 1.35
N LEU A 93 -1.66 -8.13 1.12
CA LEU A 93 -0.87 -9.37 1.14
C LEU A 93 -0.79 -9.97 2.55
N ASP A 94 -0.60 -9.16 3.59
CA ASP A 94 -0.61 -9.59 4.99
C ASP A 94 -1.92 -10.29 5.34
N GLN A 95 -3.07 -9.76 4.88
CA GLN A 95 -4.37 -10.39 5.09
C GLN A 95 -4.52 -11.76 4.42
N LEU A 96 -3.90 -11.94 3.25
CA LEU A 96 -3.97 -13.17 2.47
C LEU A 96 -2.95 -14.22 2.92
N ILE A 97 -1.78 -13.80 3.41
CA ILE A 97 -0.64 -14.68 3.68
C ILE A 97 -0.45 -14.92 5.18
N ILE A 98 -0.52 -13.88 6.01
CA ILE A 98 -0.20 -13.98 7.43
C ILE A 98 -1.46 -14.18 8.26
N ALA A 99 -2.45 -13.28 8.12
CA ALA A 99 -3.62 -13.27 8.97
C ALA A 99 -4.55 -14.48 8.73
N GLN A 100 -4.54 -15.02 7.52
CA GLN A 100 -5.42 -16.14 7.12
C GLN A 100 -4.62 -17.16 6.32
N PRO A 101 -3.84 -18.05 6.97
CA PRO A 101 -2.94 -18.98 6.27
C PRO A 101 -3.65 -19.86 5.23
N THR A 102 -4.92 -20.22 5.45
CA THR A 102 -5.74 -20.96 4.47
C THR A 102 -5.92 -20.22 3.15
N LYS A 103 -5.85 -18.88 3.15
CA LYS A 103 -5.94 -18.05 1.93
C LYS A 103 -4.68 -18.09 1.08
N ARG A 104 -3.56 -18.63 1.56
CA ARG A 104 -2.39 -18.89 0.70
C ARG A 104 -2.72 -19.83 -0.46
N LEU A 105 -3.71 -20.71 -0.29
CA LEU A 105 -4.22 -21.59 -1.34
C LEU A 105 -4.95 -20.84 -2.47
N SER A 106 -5.23 -19.54 -2.30
CA SER A 106 -5.78 -18.70 -3.35
C SER A 106 -4.75 -18.23 -4.37
N PHE A 107 -3.46 -18.40 -4.10
CA PHE A 107 -2.42 -18.03 -5.05
C PHE A 107 -2.24 -19.14 -6.10
N ASN A 108 -2.03 -18.75 -7.35
CA ASN A 108 -1.64 -19.63 -8.45
C ASN A 108 -0.11 -19.86 -8.45
N LEU A 109 0.43 -20.19 -7.28
CA LEU A 109 1.83 -20.46 -7.02
C LEU A 109 1.97 -21.54 -5.93
N PRO A 110 3.08 -22.30 -5.90
CA PRO A 110 3.47 -23.07 -4.72
C PRO A 110 3.52 -22.19 -3.46
N GLU A 111 3.13 -22.72 -2.30
CA GLU A 111 3.11 -21.95 -1.04
C GLU A 111 4.50 -21.40 -0.68
N GLU A 112 5.56 -22.18 -0.94
CA GLU A 112 6.94 -21.74 -0.72
C GLU A 112 7.27 -20.47 -1.53
N ASP A 113 6.86 -20.41 -2.81
CA ASP A 113 7.08 -19.25 -3.67
C ASP A 113 6.31 -18.03 -3.18
N VAL A 114 5.08 -18.22 -2.66
CA VAL A 114 4.29 -17.15 -2.05
C VAL A 114 5.02 -16.58 -0.82
N LEU A 115 5.50 -17.44 0.07
CA LEU A 115 6.20 -17.02 1.28
C LEU A 115 7.54 -16.34 0.96
N ASN A 116 8.30 -16.90 0.02
CA ASN A 116 9.58 -16.34 -0.41
C ASN A 116 9.40 -14.98 -1.10
N GLY A 117 8.43 -14.86 -2.01
CA GLY A 117 8.10 -13.59 -2.64
C GLY A 117 7.65 -12.56 -1.62
N PHE A 118 6.78 -12.94 -0.68
CA PHE A 118 6.29 -12.03 0.36
C PHE A 118 7.42 -11.53 1.28
N LYS A 119 8.33 -12.41 1.66
CA LYS A 119 9.54 -12.04 2.40
C LYS A 119 10.39 -11.06 1.60
N GLN A 120 10.64 -11.31 0.32
CA GLN A 120 11.40 -10.40 -0.55
C GLN A 120 10.73 -9.03 -0.67
N PHE A 121 9.42 -9.00 -0.90
CA PHE A 121 8.62 -7.76 -0.92
C PHE A 121 8.80 -6.94 0.38
N PHE A 122 8.73 -7.62 1.53
CA PHE A 122 8.91 -6.98 2.83
C PHE A 122 10.35 -6.47 3.05
N ASP A 123 11.35 -7.29 2.70
CA ASP A 123 12.76 -6.94 2.82
C ASP A 123 13.13 -5.73 1.96
N ARG A 124 12.64 -5.68 0.72
CA ARG A 124 12.84 -4.51 -0.18
C ARG A 124 12.15 -3.25 0.34
N GLY A 125 10.96 -3.38 0.93
CA GLY A 125 10.31 -2.25 1.59
C GLY A 125 11.13 -1.67 2.75
N ARG A 126 11.75 -2.55 3.56
CA ARG A 126 12.67 -2.12 4.64
C ARG A 126 13.93 -1.45 4.10
N GLU A 127 14.49 -1.99 3.03
CA GLU A 127 15.64 -1.41 2.34
C GLU A 127 15.32 0.00 1.83
N ALA A 128 14.15 0.18 1.18
CA ALA A 128 13.69 1.48 0.70
C ALA A 128 13.56 2.50 1.84
N ARG A 129 12.99 2.08 2.98
CA ARG A 129 12.87 2.96 4.16
C ARG A 129 14.23 3.33 4.75
N LYS A 130 15.16 2.38 4.84
CA LYS A 130 16.52 2.65 5.32
C LYS A 130 17.23 3.64 4.39
N PHE A 131 17.13 3.43 3.09
CA PHE A 131 17.72 4.32 2.10
C PHE A 131 17.12 5.72 2.17
N GLU A 132 15.80 5.85 2.29
CA GLU A 132 15.13 7.14 2.50
C GLU A 132 15.69 7.86 3.72
N MET A 133 15.76 7.20 4.88
CA MET A 133 16.28 7.78 6.12
C MET A 133 17.72 8.29 6.01
N GLN A 134 18.54 7.64 5.18
CA GLN A 134 19.93 8.05 4.93
C GLN A 134 20.05 9.22 3.95
N ASN A 135 19.00 9.52 3.19
CA ASN A 135 18.99 10.53 2.13
C ASN A 135 18.00 11.69 2.38
N ILE A 136 17.40 11.76 3.58
CA ILE A 136 16.54 12.87 3.99
C ILE A 136 17.32 14.19 3.86
N GLY A 137 16.72 15.16 3.17
CA GLY A 137 17.29 16.51 3.01
C GLY A 137 18.45 16.62 2.02
N ASN A 138 18.89 15.51 1.40
CA ASN A 138 19.94 15.52 0.39
C ASN A 138 19.38 15.27 -1.02
N ASN A 139 18.98 14.03 -1.33
CA ASN A 139 18.39 13.66 -2.61
C ASN A 139 17.13 12.82 -2.38
N PRO A 140 16.01 13.44 -1.99
CA PRO A 140 14.81 12.71 -1.61
C PRO A 140 14.23 11.90 -2.77
N ILE A 141 14.29 12.39 -4.02
CA ILE A 141 13.70 11.69 -5.17
C ILE A 141 14.38 10.35 -5.48
N SER A 142 15.65 10.18 -5.10
CA SER A 142 16.39 8.92 -5.31
C SER A 142 15.78 7.71 -4.58
N CYS A 143 14.97 7.92 -3.53
CA CYS A 143 14.33 6.82 -2.81
C CYS A 143 13.14 6.20 -3.58
N VAL A 144 12.60 6.88 -4.59
CA VAL A 144 11.45 6.41 -5.39
C VAL A 144 11.75 5.07 -6.04
N GLU A 145 12.93 4.91 -6.62
CA GLU A 145 13.32 3.66 -7.30
C GLU A 145 13.31 2.45 -6.34
N TYR A 146 13.72 2.65 -5.09
CA TYR A 146 13.73 1.58 -4.10
C TYR A 146 12.31 1.15 -3.72
N TYR A 147 11.40 2.11 -3.54
CA TYR A 147 10.00 1.78 -3.32
C TYR A 147 9.37 1.12 -4.56
N GLN A 148 9.66 1.59 -5.77
CA GLN A 148 9.17 0.98 -7.01
C GLN A 148 9.64 -0.47 -7.20
N ARG A 149 10.88 -0.77 -6.83
CA ARG A 149 11.40 -2.15 -6.83
C ARG A 149 10.65 -3.02 -5.83
N ALA A 150 10.34 -2.50 -4.65
CA ALA A 150 9.55 -3.21 -3.66
C ALA A 150 8.09 -3.41 -4.14
N THR A 151 7.42 -2.37 -4.62
CA THR A 151 6.03 -2.45 -5.07
C THR A 151 5.86 -3.40 -6.25
N ARG A 152 6.82 -3.46 -7.18
CA ARG A 152 6.80 -4.41 -8.31
C ARG A 152 6.64 -5.85 -7.84
N ILE A 153 7.43 -6.28 -6.86
CA ILE A 153 7.32 -7.64 -6.28
C ILE A 153 5.93 -7.85 -5.66
N GLY A 154 5.41 -6.84 -4.97
CA GLY A 154 4.08 -6.90 -4.36
C GLY A 154 2.95 -7.01 -5.39
N VAL A 155 3.04 -6.27 -6.50
CA VAL A 155 2.11 -6.35 -7.63
C VAL A 155 2.18 -7.72 -8.28
N GLU A 156 3.39 -8.20 -8.61
CA GLU A 156 3.60 -9.52 -9.21
C GLU A 156 2.99 -10.64 -8.36
N LEU A 157 3.13 -10.57 -7.03
CA LEU A 157 2.47 -11.51 -6.11
C LEU A 157 0.96 -11.36 -6.12
N PHE A 158 0.46 -10.13 -6.08
CA PHE A 158 -0.97 -9.86 -6.03
C PHE A 158 -1.67 -10.32 -7.32
N GLU A 159 -1.03 -10.22 -8.48
CA GLU A 159 -1.51 -10.74 -9.76
C GLU A 159 -1.66 -12.26 -9.79
N LYS A 160 -0.95 -12.99 -8.91
CA LYS A 160 -1.12 -14.44 -8.78
C LYS A 160 -2.29 -14.83 -7.88
N VAL A 161 -2.98 -13.88 -7.26
CA VAL A 161 -4.16 -14.16 -6.44
C VAL A 161 -5.35 -14.49 -7.34
N ASP A 162 -5.91 -15.67 -7.17
CA ASP A 162 -7.17 -16.08 -7.79
C ASP A 162 -8.34 -15.64 -6.91
N VAL A 163 -9.03 -14.59 -7.36
CA VAL A 163 -10.16 -13.98 -6.64
C VAL A 163 -11.32 -14.97 -6.44
N LEU A 164 -11.51 -15.93 -7.36
CA LEU A 164 -12.54 -16.97 -7.23
C LEU A 164 -12.17 -17.97 -6.13
N LYS A 165 -10.89 -18.34 -6.02
CA LYS A 165 -10.40 -19.16 -4.89
C LYS A 165 -10.54 -18.43 -3.56
N VAL A 166 -10.25 -17.12 -3.49
CA VAL A 166 -10.48 -16.32 -2.28
C VAL A 166 -11.94 -16.40 -1.84
N ALA A 167 -12.88 -16.18 -2.77
CA ALA A 167 -14.31 -16.24 -2.48
C ALA A 167 -14.75 -17.64 -1.98
N LYS A 168 -14.25 -18.70 -2.62
CA LYS A 168 -14.53 -20.09 -2.22
C LYS A 168 -13.96 -20.43 -0.84
N ILE A 169 -12.74 -19.99 -0.53
CA ILE A 169 -12.12 -20.22 0.78
C ILE A 169 -12.89 -19.48 1.87
N ASN A 170 -13.35 -18.25 1.61
CA ASN A 170 -14.18 -17.49 2.55
C ASN A 170 -15.49 -18.22 2.87
N SER A 171 -16.19 -18.75 1.86
CA SER A 171 -17.45 -19.47 2.08
C SER A 171 -17.24 -20.78 2.84
N TRP A 172 -16.19 -21.54 2.49
CA TRP A 172 -15.81 -22.75 3.22
C TRP A 172 -15.47 -22.46 4.69
N THR A 173 -14.67 -21.42 4.94
CA THR A 173 -14.29 -21.03 6.31
C THR A 173 -15.52 -20.63 7.12
N ALA A 174 -16.48 -19.93 6.52
CA ALA A 174 -17.73 -19.58 7.18
C ALA A 174 -18.57 -20.82 7.54
N ILE A 175 -18.72 -21.75 6.60
CA ILE A 175 -19.48 -23.00 6.81
C ILE A 175 -18.87 -23.83 7.94
N VAL A 176 -17.54 -23.98 7.97
CA VAL A 176 -16.84 -24.73 9.03
C VAL A 176 -17.09 -24.09 10.40
N LYS A 177 -16.90 -22.77 10.52
CA LYS A 177 -17.14 -22.05 11.79
C LYS A 177 -18.59 -22.18 12.28
N THR A 178 -19.57 -22.10 11.38
CA THR A 178 -20.99 -22.28 11.75
C THR A 178 -21.26 -23.70 12.23
N LYS A 179 -20.69 -24.72 11.57
CA LYS A 179 -20.83 -26.12 12.01
C LYS A 179 -20.20 -26.34 13.38
N GLU A 180 -18.99 -25.83 13.62
CA GLU A 180 -18.31 -25.92 14.92
C GLU A 180 -19.14 -25.29 16.03
N PHE A 181 -19.74 -24.11 15.78
CA PHE A 181 -20.65 -23.48 16.73
C PHE A 181 -21.87 -24.35 17.05
N LEU A 182 -22.53 -24.90 16.03
CA LEU A 182 -23.70 -25.78 16.22
C LEU A 182 -23.33 -27.06 16.98
N PHE A 183 -22.18 -27.67 16.69
CA PHE A 183 -21.68 -28.81 17.45
C PHE A 183 -21.39 -28.43 18.91
N GLY A 184 -20.81 -27.25 19.15
CA GLY A 184 -20.57 -26.74 20.50
C GLY A 184 -21.86 -26.56 21.30
N VAL A 185 -22.91 -26.00 20.68
CA VAL A 185 -24.23 -25.85 21.30
C VAL A 185 -24.87 -27.22 21.56
N ALA A 186 -24.81 -28.15 20.61
CA ALA A 186 -25.35 -29.49 20.81
C ALA A 186 -24.63 -30.24 21.93
N ALA A 187 -23.30 -30.16 21.97
CA ALA A 187 -22.49 -30.78 23.02
C ALA A 187 -22.79 -30.18 24.41
N SER A 188 -22.99 -28.87 24.51
CA SER A 188 -23.33 -28.23 25.78
C SER A 188 -24.71 -28.66 26.29
N ILE A 189 -25.72 -28.74 25.40
CA ILE A 189 -27.06 -29.24 25.74
C ILE A 189 -26.99 -30.68 26.25
N VAL A 190 -26.28 -31.57 25.54
CA VAL A 190 -26.12 -32.98 25.96
C VAL A 190 -25.40 -33.06 27.32
N ALA A 191 -24.34 -32.28 27.52
CA ALA A 191 -23.64 -32.23 28.81
C ALA A 191 -24.54 -31.74 29.94
N THR A 192 -25.36 -30.71 29.72
CA THR A 192 -26.33 -30.22 30.71
C THR A 192 -27.38 -31.28 31.05
N ILE A 193 -27.90 -32.01 30.07
CA ILE A 193 -28.88 -33.09 30.31
C ILE A 193 -28.25 -34.22 31.13
N LEU A 194 -27.04 -34.65 30.79
CA LEU A 194 -26.35 -35.73 31.49
C LEU A 194 -25.97 -35.35 32.92
N CYS A 195 -25.42 -34.14 33.13
CA CYS A 195 -25.05 -33.66 34.46
C CYS A 195 -26.27 -33.28 35.32
N GLY A 196 -27.31 -32.70 34.73
CA GLY A 196 -28.57 -32.39 35.42
C GLY A 196 -29.35 -33.64 35.81
N GLY A 197 -29.37 -34.67 34.95
CA GLY A 197 -29.96 -35.98 35.26
C GLY A 197 -29.23 -36.71 36.39
N ALA A 198 -27.91 -36.55 36.51
CA ALA A 198 -27.16 -37.11 37.63
C ALA A 198 -27.57 -36.47 38.98
N VAL A 199 -27.87 -35.17 39.01
CA VAL A 199 -28.32 -34.49 40.25
C VAL A 199 -29.70 -35.00 40.72
N TRP A 200 -30.58 -35.41 39.80
CA TRP A 200 -31.90 -35.95 40.13
C TRP A 200 -31.92 -37.41 40.58
N ILE A 201 -30.85 -38.18 40.31
CA ILE A 201 -30.74 -39.59 40.74
C ILE A 201 -30.11 -39.71 42.14
N PHE A 202 -29.45 -38.66 42.64
CA PHE A 202 -28.79 -38.63 43.96
C PHE A 202 -29.52 -37.76 45.01
N HIS A 203 -30.81 -37.47 44.81
CA HIS A 203 -31.73 -36.94 45.83
C HIS A 203 -32.95 -37.87 45.94
#